data_AF-A0A4U8UXU4-F1
#
_entry.id   AF-A0A4U8UXU4-F1
#
_cell.length_a   1.000
_cell.length_b   1.000
_cell.length_c   1.000
_cell.angle_alpha   90.00
_cell.angle_beta   90.00
_cell.angle_gamma   90.00
#
_symmetry.space_group_name_H-M   'P 1'
#
loop_
_entity.id
_entity.type
_entity.pdbx_description
1 polymer ?
#
loop_
_entity_poly.entity_id
_entity_poly.type
_entity_poly.pdbx_seq_one_letter_code
_entity_poly.pdbx_strand_id
1 'polypeptide(L)'
;MAFKLIIFCALAAVAFGSVCENPKISAVSYSTSDHFFHFNSAFVVEFSLGCSNNARNTPLFAVIDNKIHPVVVSEETSKYQVSWMLPHSESYSRTFDVHIFDEKNMNAYKKAQRSGQDTFSVKPLYTHQHIHQGAGWKVPISTEAFSVIVACSVFAFVAHLKKKHYSF
;
A
#
# COMPACT_ATOMS: atom_id res chain seq x y z
N MET A 1 -54.73 4.72 -6.08
CA MET A 1 -53.72 3.90 -5.37
C MET A 1 -52.63 3.33 -6.30
N ALA A 2 -52.94 3.00 -7.56
CA ALA A 2 -51.95 2.47 -8.52
C ALA A 2 -50.76 3.42 -8.82
N PHE A 3 -50.99 4.73 -8.90
CA PHE A 3 -49.92 5.69 -9.22
C PHE A 3 -48.81 5.77 -8.16
N LYS A 4 -49.15 5.58 -6.87
CA LYS A 4 -48.18 5.53 -5.77
C LYS A 4 -47.32 4.25 -5.79
N LEU A 5 -47.89 3.13 -6.23
CA LEU A 5 -47.19 1.84 -6.38
C LEU A 5 -46.18 1.88 -7.55
N ILE A 6 -46.53 2.56 -8.64
CA ILE A 6 -45.64 2.70 -9.80
C ILE A 6 -44.42 3.57 -9.45
N ILE A 7 -44.62 4.65 -8.70
CA ILE A 7 -43.52 5.52 -8.23
C ILE A 7 -42.59 4.76 -7.27
N PHE A 8 -43.13 3.93 -6.37
CA PHE A 8 -42.32 3.15 -5.43
C PHE A 8 -41.48 2.07 -6.14
N CYS A 9 -42.02 1.39 -7.14
CA CYS A 9 -41.26 0.45 -7.97
C CYS A 9 -40.18 1.13 -8.82
N ALA A 10 -40.45 2.32 -9.37
CA ALA A 10 -39.48 3.07 -10.15
C ALA A 10 -38.29 3.56 -9.29
N LEU A 11 -38.55 3.94 -8.03
CA LEU A 11 -37.50 4.36 -7.10
C LEU A 11 -36.62 3.19 -6.64
N ALA A 12 -37.17 1.98 -6.52
CA ALA A 12 -36.43 0.79 -6.11
C ALA A 12 -35.47 0.28 -7.21
N ALA A 13 -35.75 0.55 -8.48
CA ALA A 13 -34.92 0.09 -9.60
C ALA A 13 -33.58 0.83 -9.74
N VAL A 14 -33.45 2.04 -9.16
CA VAL A 14 -32.23 2.86 -9.26
C VAL A 14 -31.19 2.48 -8.18
N ALA A 15 -31.53 1.60 -7.24
CA ALA A 15 -30.67 1.24 -6.12
C ALA A 15 -29.65 0.12 -6.42
N PHE A 16 -29.57 -0.38 -7.65
CA PHE A 16 -28.57 -1.36 -8.02
C PHE A 16 -27.24 -0.68 -8.34
N GLY A 17 -26.38 -0.55 -7.33
CA GLY A 17 -24.96 -0.29 -7.53
C GLY A 17 -24.36 -1.34 -8.46
N SER A 18 -23.59 -0.91 -9.45
CA SER A 18 -22.98 -1.79 -10.45
C SER A 18 -21.87 -2.63 -9.82
N VAL A 19 -22.14 -3.93 -9.66
CA VAL A 19 -21.14 -4.91 -9.23
C VAL A 19 -20.19 -5.18 -10.41
N CYS A 20 -18.89 -5.14 -10.15
CA CYS A 20 -17.88 -5.44 -11.16
C CYS A 20 -17.96 -6.92 -11.57
N GLU A 21 -18.36 -7.18 -12.80
CA GLU A 21 -18.44 -8.52 -13.36
C GLU A 21 -17.14 -8.86 -14.10
N ASN A 22 -16.54 -9.99 -13.71
CA ASN A 22 -15.30 -10.55 -14.25
C ASN A 22 -14.07 -9.61 -14.17
N PRO A 23 -13.54 -9.35 -12.95
CA PRO A 23 -12.43 -8.43 -12.74
C PRO A 23 -11.13 -8.94 -13.38
N LYS A 24 -10.56 -8.17 -14.32
CA LYS A 24 -9.18 -8.32 -14.78
C LYS A 24 -8.31 -7.35 -13.99
N ILE A 25 -7.37 -7.89 -13.19
CA ILE A 25 -6.55 -7.10 -12.28
C ILE A 25 -5.08 -7.23 -12.66
N SER A 26 -4.41 -6.09 -12.80
CA SER A 26 -2.96 -5.99 -12.87
C SER A 26 -2.50 -5.16 -11.68
N ALA A 27 -1.67 -5.73 -10.82
CA ALA A 27 -1.23 -5.12 -9.57
C ALA A 27 0.29 -4.98 -9.52
N VAL A 28 0.76 -3.83 -9.05
CA VAL A 28 2.16 -3.51 -8.79
C VAL A 28 2.26 -3.07 -7.34
N SER A 29 3.27 -3.58 -6.64
CA SER A 29 3.44 -3.31 -5.23
C SER A 29 4.83 -2.77 -4.92
N TYR A 30 4.87 -1.83 -3.99
CA TYR A 30 6.03 -1.06 -3.60
C TYR A 30 6.12 -1.05 -2.07
N SER A 31 7.33 -1.16 -1.56
CA SER A 31 7.60 -1.00 -0.14
C SER A 31 8.89 -0.22 0.08
N THR A 32 8.91 0.55 1.17
CA THR A 32 10.11 1.26 1.59
C THR A 32 11.19 0.28 2.02
N SER A 33 12.36 0.36 1.39
CA SER A 33 13.55 -0.45 1.71
C SER A 33 14.57 0.30 2.59
N ASP A 34 14.24 1.52 3.02
CA ASP A 34 15.09 2.40 3.80
C ASP A 34 14.63 2.47 5.25
N HIS A 35 15.40 1.87 6.15
CA HIS A 35 15.02 1.71 7.55
C HIS A 35 15.70 2.67 8.53
N PHE A 36 16.65 3.47 8.05
CA PHE A 36 17.49 4.30 8.91
C PHE A 36 16.85 5.65 9.27
N PHE A 37 16.18 6.30 8.32
CA PHE A 37 15.58 7.63 8.53
C PHE A 37 14.11 7.61 8.94
N HIS A 38 13.47 6.44 8.91
CA HIS A 38 12.04 6.28 9.16
C HIS A 38 11.77 5.24 10.24
N PHE A 39 10.92 5.59 11.22
CA PHE A 39 10.46 4.65 12.26
C PHE A 39 9.43 3.64 11.75
N ASN A 40 8.81 3.93 10.60
CA ASN A 40 7.77 3.11 9.98
C ASN A 40 8.14 2.83 8.52
N SER A 41 7.84 1.62 8.06
CA SER A 41 7.89 1.28 6.64
C SER A 41 6.54 1.53 6.01
N ALA A 42 6.53 2.23 4.87
CA ALA A 42 5.33 2.43 4.08
C ALA A 42 5.23 1.36 2.98
N PHE A 43 4.01 0.89 2.77
CA PHE A 43 3.66 -0.10 1.77
C PHE A 43 2.59 0.49 0.88
N VAL A 44 2.74 0.30 -0.43
CA VAL A 44 1.81 0.81 -1.44
C VAL A 44 1.54 -0.30 -2.43
N VAL A 45 0.28 -0.60 -2.68
CA VAL A 45 -0.15 -1.49 -3.75
C VAL A 45 -1.04 -0.72 -4.69
N GLU A 46 -0.62 -0.62 -5.94
CA GLU A 46 -1.35 -0.03 -7.04
C GLU A 46 -1.92 -1.14 -7.92
N PHE A 47 -3.18 -1.05 -8.32
CA PHE A 47 -3.77 -2.00 -9.25
C PHE A 47 -4.78 -1.35 -10.19
N SER A 48 -4.83 -1.86 -11.42
CA SER A 48 -5.85 -1.48 -12.41
C SER A 48 -6.95 -2.53 -12.41
N LEU A 49 -8.21 -2.08 -12.36
CA LEU A 49 -9.39 -2.95 -12.42
C LEU A 49 -10.09 -2.79 -13.77
N GLY A 50 -10.15 -3.86 -14.55
CA GLY A 50 -11.00 -3.95 -15.74
C GLY A 50 -12.27 -4.75 -15.43
N CYS A 51 -13.44 -4.11 -15.53
CA CYS A 51 -14.74 -4.77 -15.39
C CYS A 51 -15.44 -4.87 -16.74
N SER A 52 -16.09 -6.00 -17.03
CA SER A 52 -16.87 -6.18 -18.27
C SER A 52 -18.03 -5.19 -18.38
N ASN A 53 -18.59 -4.77 -17.23
CA ASN A 53 -19.66 -3.78 -17.14
C ASN A 53 -19.17 -2.32 -17.19
N ASN A 54 -17.87 -2.07 -17.44
CA ASN A 54 -17.26 -0.73 -17.49
C ASN A 54 -17.59 0.14 -16.25
N ALA A 55 -17.83 -0.50 -15.10
CA ALA A 55 -18.01 0.18 -13.82
C ALA A 55 -16.68 0.84 -13.43
N ARG A 56 -16.68 2.17 -13.36
CA ARG A 56 -15.55 3.00 -12.94
C ARG A 56 -15.84 3.55 -11.55
N ASN A 57 -14.79 3.71 -10.75
CA ASN A 57 -14.86 4.28 -9.40
C ASN A 57 -15.75 3.52 -8.42
N THR A 58 -15.78 2.18 -8.50
CA THR A 58 -16.43 1.38 -7.46
C THR A 58 -15.60 1.47 -6.19
N PRO A 59 -16.17 1.83 -5.04
CA PRO A 59 -15.44 1.87 -3.78
C PRO A 59 -14.98 0.46 -3.38
N LEU A 60 -13.68 0.29 -3.20
CA LEU A 60 -13.06 -0.97 -2.80
C LEU A 60 -12.42 -0.81 -1.42
N PHE A 61 -12.31 -1.94 -0.73
CA PHE A 61 -11.66 -2.00 0.56
C PHE A 61 -10.62 -3.12 0.56
N ALA A 62 -9.47 -2.88 1.16
CA ALA A 62 -8.45 -3.88 1.34
C ALA A 62 -8.41 -4.33 2.81
N VAL A 63 -8.16 -5.61 3.03
CA VAL A 63 -7.83 -6.15 4.36
C VAL A 63 -6.42 -6.69 4.31
N ILE A 64 -5.57 -6.16 5.20
CA ILE A 64 -4.21 -6.62 5.41
C ILE A 64 -4.08 -6.93 6.90
N ASP A 65 -3.59 -8.12 7.28
CA ASP A 65 -3.42 -8.53 8.68
C ASP A 65 -4.67 -8.26 9.56
N ASN A 66 -5.86 -8.61 9.04
CA ASN A 66 -7.16 -8.38 9.68
C ASN A 66 -7.54 -6.90 9.95
N LYS A 67 -6.78 -5.95 9.39
CA LYS A 67 -7.08 -4.51 9.45
C LYS A 67 -7.65 -4.04 8.12
N ILE A 68 -8.70 -3.24 8.18
CA ILE A 68 -9.39 -2.70 7.00
C ILE A 68 -8.73 -1.39 6.59
N HIS A 69 -8.31 -1.30 5.34
CA HIS A 69 -7.72 -0.13 4.71
C HIS A 69 -8.60 0.34 3.53
N PRO A 70 -8.88 1.64 3.40
CA PRO A 70 -9.61 2.16 2.26
C PRO A 70 -8.73 2.11 1.00
N VAL A 71 -9.34 1.79 -0.14
CA VAL A 71 -8.68 1.91 -1.44
C VAL A 71 -9.10 3.22 -2.09
N VAL A 72 -8.14 3.96 -2.61
CA VAL A 72 -8.35 5.26 -3.26
C VAL A 72 -8.15 5.10 -4.77
N VAL A 73 -8.94 5.80 -5.58
CA VAL A 73 -8.73 5.88 -7.03
C VAL A 73 -7.99 7.16 -7.37
N SER A 74 -6.95 7.05 -8.20
CA SER A 74 -6.34 8.19 -8.87
C SER A 74 -7.21 8.62 -10.05
N GLU A 75 -7.68 9.87 -10.04
CA GLU A 75 -8.52 10.42 -11.12
C GLU A 75 -7.76 10.50 -12.45
N GLU A 76 -6.45 10.76 -12.41
CA GLU A 76 -5.60 10.91 -13.60
C GLU A 76 -5.32 9.58 -14.30
N THR A 77 -5.01 8.55 -13.51
CA THR A 77 -4.55 7.26 -14.06
C THR A 77 -5.63 6.17 -14.04
N SER A 78 -6.77 6.43 -13.40
CA SER A 78 -7.84 5.44 -13.15
C SER A 78 -7.33 4.16 -12.46
N LYS A 79 -6.24 4.27 -11.69
CA LYS A 79 -5.67 3.18 -10.92
C LYS A 79 -6.11 3.26 -9.46
N TYR A 80 -6.33 2.10 -8.88
CA TYR A 80 -6.63 1.95 -7.47
C TYR A 80 -5.33 1.83 -6.69
N GLN A 81 -5.26 2.49 -5.54
CA GLN A 81 -4.10 2.48 -4.66
C GLN A 81 -4.55 2.24 -3.22
N VAL A 82 -3.88 1.30 -2.56
CA VAL A 82 -3.97 1.12 -1.11
C VAL A 82 -2.59 1.37 -0.52
N SER A 83 -2.55 2.07 0.60
CA SER A 83 -1.32 2.26 1.36
C SER A 83 -1.55 2.00 2.84
N TRP A 84 -0.53 1.44 3.47
CA TRP A 84 -0.50 1.24 4.91
C TRP A 84 0.92 1.41 5.42
N MET A 85 1.04 1.63 6.72
CA MET A 85 2.32 1.80 7.40
C MET A 85 2.41 0.79 8.54
N LEU A 86 3.59 0.20 8.70
CA LEU A 86 3.90 -0.66 9.84
C LEU A 86 5.15 -0.14 10.56
N PRO A 87 5.23 -0.28 11.88
CA PRO A 87 6.46 -0.04 12.63
C PRO A 87 7.60 -0.91 12.09
N HIS A 88 8.83 -0.40 12.18
CA HIS A 88 10.05 -1.11 11.80
C HIS A 88 10.16 -2.52 12.40
N SER A 89 9.74 -2.66 13.67
CA SER A 89 9.72 -3.93 14.39
C SER A 89 8.80 -4.97 13.75
N GLU A 90 7.77 -4.52 13.05
CA GLU A 90 6.80 -5.37 12.36
C GLU A 90 7.07 -5.43 10.84
N SER A 91 7.84 -4.53 10.25
CA SER A 91 8.14 -4.55 8.81
C SER A 91 9.32 -5.45 8.41
N TYR A 92 9.54 -6.55 9.12
CA TYR A 92 10.56 -7.55 8.74
C TYR A 92 10.23 -8.22 7.40
N SER A 93 11.21 -8.95 6.84
CA SER A 93 11.06 -9.68 5.58
C SER A 93 9.90 -10.69 5.66
N ARG A 94 8.78 -10.37 5.02
CA ARG A 94 7.56 -11.17 5.05
C ARG A 94 6.71 -10.94 3.81
N THR A 95 5.81 -11.87 3.56
CA THR A 95 4.76 -11.71 2.55
C THR A 95 3.51 -11.14 3.21
N PHE A 96 2.98 -10.07 2.63
CA PHE A 96 1.70 -9.48 3.01
C PHE A 96 0.63 -9.93 2.03
N ASP A 97 -0.39 -10.62 2.54
CA ASP A 97 -1.58 -10.98 1.78
C ASP A 97 -2.57 -9.81 1.80
N VAL A 98 -2.74 -9.16 0.66
CA VAL A 98 -3.66 -8.03 0.49
C VAL A 98 -4.96 -8.56 -0.11
N HIS A 99 -5.98 -8.71 0.73
CA HIS A 99 -7.30 -9.17 0.32
C HIS A 99 -8.18 -7.99 -0.06
N ILE A 100 -8.60 -7.93 -1.32
CA ILE A 100 -9.45 -6.85 -1.84
C ILE A 100 -10.91 -7.30 -1.80
N PHE A 101 -11.77 -6.46 -1.24
CA PHE A 101 -13.19 -6.67 -1.09
C PHE A 101 -13.96 -5.53 -1.76
N ASP A 102 -15.06 -5.92 -2.41
CA ASP A 102 -16.13 -5.02 -2.83
C ASP A 102 -17.05 -4.70 -1.63
N GLU A 103 -17.89 -3.68 -1.72
CA GLU A 103 -18.77 -3.22 -0.63
C GLU A 103 -19.63 -4.35 -0.05
N LYS A 104 -20.20 -5.18 -0.93
CA LYS A 104 -21.04 -6.32 -0.54
C LYS A 104 -20.26 -7.34 0.30
N ASN A 105 -19.06 -7.71 -0.16
CA ASN A 105 -18.23 -8.69 0.52
C ASN A 105 -17.60 -8.10 1.78
N MET A 106 -17.30 -6.80 1.81
CA MET A 106 -16.84 -6.09 2.99
C MET A 106 -17.91 -6.05 4.10
N ASN A 107 -19.17 -5.85 3.74
CA ASN A 107 -20.28 -5.92 4.71
C ASN A 107 -20.43 -7.32 5.30
N ALA A 108 -20.27 -8.36 4.47
CA ALA A 108 -20.24 -9.75 4.94
C ALA A 108 -19.04 -10.02 5.86
N TYR A 109 -17.85 -9.51 5.52
CA TYR A 109 -16.64 -9.61 6.34
C TYR A 109 -16.83 -8.97 7.73
N LYS A 110 -17.33 -7.72 7.77
CA LYS A 110 -17.63 -7.02 9.03
C LYS A 110 -18.66 -7.78 9.88
N LYS A 111 -19.65 -8.43 9.26
CA LYS A 111 -20.64 -9.27 9.96
C LYS A 111 -19.99 -10.51 10.56
N ALA A 112 -19.16 -11.22 9.80
CA ALA A 112 -18.42 -12.39 10.28
C ALA A 112 -17.52 -12.03 11.47
N GLN A 113 -16.77 -10.93 11.36
CA GLN A 113 -15.89 -10.43 12.42
C GLN A 113 -16.65 -10.10 13.71
N ARG A 114 -17.81 -9.45 13.61
CA ARG A 114 -18.66 -9.16 14.80
C ARG A 114 -19.28 -10.40 15.42
N SER A 115 -19.54 -11.43 14.61
CA SER A 115 -20.20 -12.66 15.06
C SER A 115 -19.19 -13.69 15.61
N GLY A 116 -17.89 -13.37 15.64
CA GLY A 116 -16.84 -14.31 16.04
C GLY A 116 -16.69 -15.51 15.09
N GLN A 117 -17.19 -15.39 13.86
CA GLN A 117 -17.08 -16.44 12.83
C GLN A 117 -15.79 -16.25 12.02
N ASP A 118 -15.28 -17.35 11.45
CA ASP A 118 -14.05 -17.33 10.66
C ASP A 118 -14.16 -16.36 9.47
N THR A 119 -13.35 -15.30 9.53
CA THR A 119 -13.28 -14.25 8.48
C THR A 119 -12.81 -14.78 7.14
N PHE A 120 -12.17 -15.96 7.12
CA PHE A 120 -11.73 -16.68 5.93
C PHE A 120 -12.87 -17.27 5.10
N SER A 121 -14.07 -17.44 5.68
CA SER A 121 -15.22 -17.94 4.93
C SER A 121 -15.75 -16.95 3.89
N VAL A 122 -15.39 -15.66 4.00
CA VAL A 122 -15.80 -14.62 3.05
C VAL A 122 -14.77 -14.53 1.93
N LYS A 123 -15.14 -15.03 0.74
CA LYS A 123 -14.25 -15.02 -0.43
C LYS A 123 -13.90 -13.58 -0.84
N PRO A 124 -12.61 -13.20 -0.86
CA PRO A 124 -12.19 -11.90 -1.38
C PRO A 124 -12.37 -11.84 -2.91
N LEU A 125 -12.52 -10.63 -3.45
CA LEU A 125 -12.60 -10.41 -4.89
C LEU A 125 -11.27 -10.78 -5.57
N TYR A 126 -10.17 -10.40 -4.92
CA TYR A 126 -8.81 -10.66 -5.38
C TYR A 126 -7.86 -10.68 -4.18
N THR A 127 -6.82 -11.49 -4.25
CA THR A 127 -5.74 -11.50 -3.24
C THR A 127 -4.43 -11.23 -3.96
N HIS A 128 -3.74 -10.17 -3.56
CA HIS A 128 -2.39 -9.85 -4.04
C HIS A 128 -1.38 -10.19 -2.95
N GLN A 129 -0.33 -10.94 -3.31
CA GLN A 129 0.78 -11.20 -2.39
C GLN A 129 1.89 -10.20 -2.62
N HIS A 130 2.18 -9.37 -1.63
CA HIS A 130 3.32 -8.46 -1.66
C HIS A 130 4.48 -9.05 -0.84
N ILE A 131 5.57 -9.42 -1.50
CA ILE A 131 6.77 -9.90 -0.83
C ILE A 131 7.64 -8.70 -0.46
N HIS A 132 7.76 -8.41 0.84
CA HIS A 132 8.70 -7.42 1.34
C HIS A 132 10.00 -8.14 1.71
N GLN A 133 11.10 -7.81 1.02
CA GLN A 133 12.40 -8.44 1.24
C GLN A 133 13.06 -8.03 2.57
N GLY A 134 12.47 -7.06 3.28
CA GLY A 134 13.08 -6.42 4.43
C GLY A 134 14.02 -5.31 3.98
N ALA A 135 14.07 -4.23 4.75
CA ALA A 135 15.03 -3.17 4.50
C ALA A 135 16.41 -3.58 5.02
N GLY A 136 17.38 -3.64 4.12
CA GLY A 136 18.76 -3.97 4.44
C GLY A 136 19.37 -2.93 5.39
N TRP A 137 20.33 -3.36 6.20
CA TRP A 137 21.06 -2.45 7.08
C TRP A 137 21.92 -1.51 6.23
N LYS A 138 21.43 -0.30 6.00
CA LYS A 138 22.23 0.76 5.39
C LYS A 138 23.10 1.39 6.47
N VAL A 139 24.36 1.65 6.13
CA VAL A 139 25.29 2.32 7.04
C VAL A 139 24.67 3.64 7.52
N PRO A 140 24.68 3.93 8.82
CA PRO A 140 24.00 5.08 9.41
C PRO A 140 24.68 6.42 9.11
N ILE A 141 25.54 6.47 8.09
CA ILE A 141 26.35 7.62 7.76
C ILE A 141 25.72 8.27 6.53
N SER A 142 25.21 9.50 6.70
CA SER A 142 24.81 10.33 5.57
C SER A 142 25.97 10.47 4.59
N THR A 143 25.69 10.40 3.28
CA THR A 143 26.70 10.61 2.23
C THR A 143 27.38 11.98 2.37
N GLU A 144 26.69 12.97 2.92
CA GLU A 144 27.25 14.28 3.26
C GLU A 144 28.32 14.18 4.34
N ALA A 145 28.03 13.48 5.44
CA ALA A 145 28.98 13.28 6.54
C ALA A 145 30.21 12.49 6.09
N PHE A 146 30.01 11.47 5.24
CA PHE A 146 31.11 10.71 4.64
C PHE A 146 32.00 11.61 3.78
N SER A 147 31.41 12.47 2.95
CA SER A 147 32.15 13.40 2.08
C SER A 147 33.00 14.39 2.86
N VAL A 148 32.48 14.92 3.98
CA VAL A 148 33.22 15.84 4.85
C VAL A 148 34.41 15.13 5.53
N ILE A 149 34.21 13.91 6.05
CA ILE A 149 35.28 13.13 6.67
C ILE A 149 36.42 12.86 5.66
N VAL A 150 36.06 12.48 4.42
CA VAL A 150 37.04 12.26 3.35
C VAL A 150 37.77 13.56 3.01
N ALA A 151 37.06 14.68 2.85
CA ALA A 151 37.69 15.96 2.58
C ALA A 151 38.67 16.37 3.70
N CYS A 152 38.24 16.34 4.96
CA CYS A 152 39.08 16.66 6.11
C CYS A 152 40.33 15.78 6.20
N SER A 153 40.18 14.46 5.95
CA SER A 153 41.32 13.54 5.99
C SER A 153 42.34 13.82 4.87
N VAL A 154 41.89 14.13 3.66
CA VAL A 154 42.76 14.53 2.55
C VAL A 154 43.49 15.85 2.86
N PHE A 155 42.78 16.87 3.36
CA PHE A 155 43.39 18.14 3.73
C PHE A 155 44.45 17.98 4.84
N ALA A 156 44.15 17.19 5.87
CA ALA A 156 45.08 16.92 6.95
C ALA A 156 46.33 16.16 6.45
N PHE A 157 46.14 15.19 5.55
CA PHE A 157 47.24 14.43 4.95
C PHE A 157 48.16 15.34 4.11
N VAL A 158 47.59 16.20 3.28
CA VAL A 158 48.36 17.18 2.48
C VAL A 158 49.12 18.17 3.37
N ALA A 159 48.47 18.67 4.44
CA ALA A 159 49.12 19.55 5.41
C ALA A 159 50.30 18.85 6.12
N HIS A 160 50.15 17.58 6.46
CA HIS A 160 51.21 16.77 7.07
C HIS A 160 52.41 16.57 6.13
N LEU A 161 52.16 16.30 4.84
CA LEU A 161 53.23 16.18 3.83
C LEU A 161 53.98 17.50 3.64
N LYS A 162 53.28 18.63 3.56
CA LYS A 162 53.92 19.96 3.47
C LYS A 162 54.77 20.28 4.69
N LYS A 163 54.28 19.99 5.89
CA LYS A 163 55.04 20.22 7.14
C LYS A 163 56.36 19.44 7.16
N LYS A 164 56.36 18.20 6.65
CA LYS A 164 57.57 17.38 6.54
C LYS A 164 58.57 17.91 5.50
N HIS A 165 58.08 18.59 4.47
CA HIS A 165 58.90 19.13 3.37
C HIS A 165 59.52 20.51 3.65
N TYR A 166 58.97 21.28 4.60
CA TYR A 166 59.45 22.61 5.02
C TYR A 166 60.28 22.60 6.33
N SER A 167 60.48 21.42 6.94
CA SER A 167 61.34 21.25 8.12
C SER A 167 62.72 20.78 7.67
N PHE A 168 63.51 21.70 7.10
CA PHE A 168 64.95 21.57 6.89
C PHE A 168 65.66 22.73 7.59
#